data_AF-A0A5N3UKT8-F1
#
_entry.id   AF-A0A5N3UKT8-F1
#
_cell.length_a   1.000
_cell.length_b   1.000
_cell.length_c   1.000
_cell.angle_alpha   90.00
_cell.angle_beta   90.00
_cell.angle_gamma   90.00
#
_symmetry.space_group_name_H-M   'P 1'
#
loop_
_entity.id
_entity.type
_entity.pdbx_description
1 polymer ?
#
loop_
_entity_poly.entity_id
_entity_poly.type
_entity_poly.pdbx_seq_one_letter_code
_entity_poly.pdbx_strand_id
1 'polypeptide(L)'
;FEFMPYMGITLATMFTMLRLANEAKMRQVICGAMETFCETVQFYLRHLEDSVYPVMTEDQFAVKLFPMYRYFVTVWLRNNNPEVKLGVIKSLKPMLNLLLPNDDLREQVYDYIPLLLAEYQGSLEALFITQVLRQILEMSVITNSPVPQMQLHTIFTELHVQVRRVRGGALGAGQGRRAGGGSG
;
A
#
# COMPACT_ATOMS: atom_id res chain seq x y z
N PHE A 1 26.88 -16.52 2.26
CA PHE A 1 26.26 -17.69 2.90
C PHE A 1 25.28 -17.12 3.91
N GLU A 2 23.98 -17.29 3.79
CA GLU A 2 23.24 -18.43 3.27
C GLU A 2 21.83 -17.90 2.90
N PHE A 3 21.51 -17.82 1.61
CA PHE A 3 20.24 -17.26 1.14
C PHE A 3 19.25 -18.41 0.94
N MET A 4 17.95 -18.17 1.20
CA MET A 4 16.91 -19.12 0.81
C MET A 4 17.10 -19.46 -0.69
N PRO A 5 17.21 -20.75 -1.07
CA PRO A 5 17.48 -21.14 -2.45
C PRO A 5 16.53 -20.43 -3.42
N TYR A 6 17.09 -19.94 -4.53
CA TYR A 6 16.38 -19.26 -5.62
C TYR A 6 15.69 -17.93 -5.30
N MET A 7 15.53 -17.52 -4.03
CA MET A 7 14.80 -16.30 -3.66
C MET A 7 15.34 -15.04 -4.37
N GLY A 8 16.65 -14.94 -4.57
CA GLY A 8 17.25 -13.77 -5.23
C GLY A 8 16.87 -13.70 -6.71
N ILE A 9 16.88 -14.85 -7.38
CA ILE A 9 16.48 -15.00 -8.78
C ILE A 9 14.96 -14.80 -8.91
N THR A 10 14.17 -15.32 -7.97
CA THR A 10 12.71 -15.14 -7.92
C THR A 10 12.36 -13.66 -7.83
N LEU A 11 12.95 -12.91 -6.90
CA LEU A 11 12.71 -11.48 -6.74
C LEU A 11 13.14 -10.68 -7.98
N ALA A 12 14.31 -11.00 -8.55
CA ALA A 12 14.78 -10.35 -9.78
C ALA A 12 13.83 -10.61 -10.97
N THR A 13 13.32 -11.84 -11.08
CA THR A 13 12.37 -12.23 -12.13
C THR A 13 11.02 -11.53 -11.93
N MET A 14 10.48 -11.51 -10.70
CA MET A 14 9.26 -10.77 -10.37
C MET A 14 9.38 -9.29 -10.70
N PHE A 15 10.50 -8.67 -10.35
CA PHE A 15 10.74 -7.25 -10.67
C PHE A 15 10.85 -7.01 -12.18
N THR A 16 11.45 -7.94 -12.92
CA THR A 16 11.52 -7.87 -14.39
C THR A 16 10.13 -7.98 -15.01
N MET A 17 9.31 -8.95 -14.58
CA MET A 17 7.92 -9.13 -15.05
C MET A 17 7.07 -7.88 -14.80
N LEU A 18 7.25 -7.27 -13.63
CA LEU A 18 6.61 -6.02 -13.24
C LEU A 18 7.00 -4.84 -14.14
N ARG A 19 8.25 -4.78 -14.62
CA ARG A 19 8.68 -3.75 -15.58
C ARG A 19 8.16 -3.99 -17.00
N LEU A 20 7.98 -5.25 -17.39
CA LEU A 20 7.54 -5.63 -18.72
C LEU A 20 6.01 -5.62 -18.90
N ALA A 21 5.24 -5.60 -17.79
CA ALA A 21 3.80 -5.68 -17.85
C ALA A 21 3.14 -4.38 -18.37
N ASN A 22 2.66 -4.43 -19.60
CA ASN A 22 1.99 -3.31 -20.25
C ASN A 22 0.45 -3.38 -20.13
N GLU A 23 -0.12 -4.58 -20.11
CA GLU A 23 -1.56 -4.77 -20.04
C GLU A 23 -2.10 -4.64 -18.61
N ALA A 24 -3.26 -3.99 -18.45
CA ALA A 24 -3.91 -3.81 -17.14
C ALA A 24 -4.16 -5.15 -16.43
N LYS A 25 -4.64 -6.16 -17.17
CA LYS A 25 -4.88 -7.51 -16.65
C LYS A 25 -3.61 -8.18 -16.15
N MET A 26 -2.50 -8.02 -16.88
CA MET A 26 -1.19 -8.56 -16.45
C MET A 26 -0.71 -7.86 -15.16
N ARG A 27 -0.89 -6.54 -15.06
CA ARG A 27 -0.54 -5.80 -13.84
C ARG A 27 -1.36 -6.24 -12.64
N GLN A 28 -2.66 -6.49 -12.81
CA GLN A 28 -3.51 -7.02 -11.73
C GLN A 28 -3.03 -8.40 -11.25
N VAL A 29 -2.72 -9.31 -12.16
CA VAL A 29 -2.20 -10.64 -11.81
C VAL A 29 -0.89 -10.51 -11.06
N ILE A 30 0.01 -9.62 -11.47
CA ILE A 30 1.26 -9.35 -10.76
C ILE A 30 0.99 -8.75 -9.37
N CYS A 31 0.04 -7.83 -9.23
CA CYS A 31 -0.34 -7.29 -7.92
C CYS A 31 -0.82 -8.40 -6.98
N GLY A 32 -1.71 -9.28 -7.44
CA GLY A 32 -2.20 -10.40 -6.64
C GLY A 32 -1.08 -11.40 -6.29
N ALA A 33 -0.20 -11.70 -7.24
CA ALA A 33 0.97 -12.55 -6.99
C ALA A 33 1.91 -11.93 -5.94
N MET A 34 2.14 -10.61 -6.00
CA MET A 34 2.97 -9.90 -5.01
C MET A 34 2.33 -9.85 -3.63
N GLU A 35 1.02 -9.66 -3.56
CA GLU A 35 0.25 -9.71 -2.31
C GLU A 35 0.44 -11.07 -1.63
N THR A 36 0.09 -12.17 -2.32
CA THR A 36 0.22 -13.53 -1.79
C THR A 36 1.67 -13.90 -1.47
N PHE A 37 2.61 -13.49 -2.33
CA PHE A 37 4.03 -13.76 -2.09
C PHE A 37 4.54 -13.08 -0.82
N CYS A 38 4.22 -11.79 -0.61
CA CYS A 38 4.63 -11.08 0.60
C CYS A 38 3.95 -11.65 1.86
N GLU A 39 2.67 -12.01 1.80
CA GLU A 39 1.99 -12.68 2.92
C GLU A 39 2.66 -14.01 3.28
N THR A 40 3.02 -14.80 2.27
CA THR A 40 3.69 -16.10 2.47
C THR A 40 5.09 -15.92 3.05
N VAL A 41 5.86 -14.93 2.56
CA VAL A 41 7.18 -14.60 3.11
C VAL A 41 7.05 -14.11 4.55
N GLN A 42 6.08 -13.25 4.86
CA GLN A 42 5.85 -12.81 6.23
C GLN A 42 5.50 -13.99 7.16
N PHE A 43 4.65 -14.91 6.70
CA PHE A 43 4.33 -16.12 7.45
C PHE A 43 5.57 -16.99 7.67
N TYR A 44 6.39 -17.17 6.64
CA TYR A 44 7.65 -17.92 6.73
C TYR A 44 8.63 -17.29 7.72
N LEU A 45 8.84 -15.96 7.65
CA LEU A 45 9.76 -15.24 8.53
C LEU A 45 9.35 -15.33 10.01
N ARG A 46 8.05 -15.44 10.30
CA ARG A 46 7.55 -15.64 11.68
C ARG A 46 7.75 -17.04 12.24
N HIS A 47 7.95 -18.04 11.38
CA HIS A 47 8.13 -19.45 11.77
C HIS A 47 9.52 -19.96 11.38
N LEU A 48 10.52 -19.07 11.35
CA LEU A 48 11.89 -19.41 10.94
C LEU A 48 12.55 -20.45 11.84
N GLU A 49 12.15 -20.52 13.11
CA GLU A 49 12.68 -21.47 14.09
C GLU A 49 12.45 -22.93 13.66
N ASP A 50 11.44 -23.19 12.83
CA ASP A 50 11.11 -24.51 12.30
C ASP A 50 11.80 -24.81 10.96
N SER A 51 12.64 -23.90 10.44
CA SER A 51 13.20 -24.00 9.09
C SER A 51 14.53 -24.76 9.03
N VAL A 52 14.62 -25.72 8.10
CA VAL A 52 15.84 -26.48 7.79
C VAL A 52 16.74 -25.74 6.77
N TYR A 53 16.34 -24.55 6.32
CA TYR A 53 17.02 -23.80 5.27
C TYR A 53 17.85 -22.62 5.79
N PRO A 54 18.89 -22.22 5.03
CA PRO A 54 19.59 -20.95 5.13
C PRO A 54 18.70 -19.74 5.47
N VAL A 55 18.93 -19.13 6.65
CA VAL A 55 18.07 -18.06 7.17
C VAL A 55 18.39 -16.73 6.50
N MET A 56 17.47 -16.21 5.70
CA MET A 56 17.46 -14.80 5.28
C MET A 56 16.78 -13.97 6.37
N THR A 57 17.44 -12.89 6.81
CA THR A 57 16.84 -11.99 7.80
C THR A 57 15.76 -11.11 7.17
N GLU A 58 14.84 -10.59 8.00
CA GLU A 58 13.79 -9.67 7.56
C GLU A 58 14.40 -8.46 6.82
N ASP A 59 15.49 -7.89 7.35
CA ASP A 59 16.20 -6.77 6.73
C ASP A 59 16.76 -7.08 5.34
N GLN A 60 17.38 -8.26 5.17
CA GLN A 60 17.93 -8.67 3.88
C GLN A 60 16.83 -8.83 2.82
N PHE A 61 15.66 -9.31 3.24
CA PHE A 61 14.51 -9.38 2.35
C PHE A 61 13.96 -7.99 2.04
N ALA A 62 13.78 -7.15 3.06
CA ALA A 62 13.22 -5.82 2.95
C ALA A 62 13.99 -4.95 1.94
N VAL A 63 15.33 -4.95 1.99
CA VAL A 63 16.18 -4.21 1.05
C VAL A 63 15.98 -4.65 -0.40
N LYS A 64 15.70 -5.94 -0.64
CA LYS A 64 15.45 -6.48 -1.99
C LYS A 64 14.02 -6.26 -2.46
N LEU A 65 13.06 -6.20 -1.54
CA LEU A 65 11.66 -5.90 -1.83
C LEU A 65 11.44 -4.41 -2.13
N PHE A 66 12.19 -3.53 -1.47
CA PHE A 66 11.97 -2.08 -1.53
C PHE A 66 11.95 -1.49 -2.97
N PRO A 67 12.82 -1.89 -3.91
CA PRO A 67 12.74 -1.43 -5.31
C PRO A 67 11.40 -1.74 -5.98
N MET A 68 10.77 -2.85 -5.63
CA MET A 68 9.44 -3.20 -6.13
C MET A 68 8.39 -2.29 -5.53
N TYR A 69 8.38 -2.12 -4.20
CA TYR A 69 7.48 -1.18 -3.52
C TYR A 69 7.55 0.22 -4.15
N ARG A 70 8.77 0.73 -4.32
CA ARG A 70 9.01 2.03 -4.94
C ARG A 70 8.40 2.09 -6.35
N TYR A 71 8.54 1.05 -7.16
CA TYR A 71 7.96 1.03 -8.50
C TYR A 71 6.43 0.99 -8.46
N PHE A 72 5.82 0.23 -7.54
CA PHE A 72 4.37 0.21 -7.35
C PHE A 72 3.84 1.62 -7.04
N VAL A 73 4.42 2.32 -6.07
CA VAL A 73 3.92 3.64 -5.63
C VAL A 73 4.27 4.78 -6.61
N THR A 74 5.41 4.72 -7.31
CA THR A 74 5.83 5.80 -8.21
C THR A 74 5.39 5.64 -9.65
N VAL A 75 5.18 4.41 -10.13
CA VAL A 75 4.85 4.12 -11.54
C VAL A 75 3.44 3.58 -11.69
N TRP A 76 3.09 2.52 -10.97
CA TRP A 76 1.80 1.84 -11.18
C TRP A 76 0.63 2.55 -10.52
N LEU A 77 0.83 3.14 -9.34
CA LEU A 77 -0.20 3.91 -8.65
C LEU A 77 -0.64 5.13 -9.46
N ARG A 78 0.28 5.73 -10.24
CA ARG A 78 0.00 6.87 -11.12
C ARG A 78 -0.79 6.51 -12.39
N ASN A 79 -1.08 5.23 -12.63
CA ASN A 79 -1.86 4.80 -13.80
C ASN A 79 -3.33 5.19 -13.65
N ASN A 80 -3.99 5.66 -14.71
CA ASN A 80 -5.41 6.04 -14.70
C ASN A 80 -6.40 4.87 -14.55
N ASN A 81 -5.96 3.61 -14.63
CA ASN A 81 -6.85 2.46 -14.48
C ASN A 81 -7.18 2.17 -13.00
N PRO A 82 -8.44 2.29 -12.55
CA PRO A 82 -8.82 2.14 -11.15
C PRO A 82 -8.62 0.72 -10.61
N GLU A 83 -8.80 -0.30 -11.44
CA GLU A 83 -8.64 -1.69 -11.02
C GLU A 83 -7.17 -2.04 -10.80
N VAL A 84 -6.27 -1.49 -11.62
CA VAL A 84 -4.81 -1.61 -11.42
C VAL A 84 -4.40 -0.89 -10.14
N LYS A 85 -4.92 0.33 -9.91
CA LYS A 85 -4.63 1.06 -8.66
C LYS A 85 -5.10 0.29 -7.43
N LEU A 86 -6.28 -0.33 -7.49
CA LEU A 86 -6.80 -1.15 -6.38
C LEU A 86 -5.88 -2.35 -6.11
N GLY A 87 -5.45 -3.05 -7.17
CA GLY A 87 -4.48 -4.15 -7.05
C GLY A 87 -3.17 -3.69 -6.40
N VAL A 88 -2.64 -2.54 -6.83
CA VAL A 88 -1.45 -1.91 -6.23
C VAL A 88 -1.66 -1.71 -4.74
N ILE A 89 -2.70 -0.98 -4.34
CA ILE A 89 -2.95 -0.66 -2.93
C ILE A 89 -3.11 -1.92 -2.06
N LYS A 90 -3.82 -2.95 -2.54
CA LYS A 90 -3.95 -4.22 -1.83
C LYS A 90 -2.60 -4.89 -1.59
N SER A 91 -1.75 -4.94 -2.62
CA SER A 91 -0.40 -5.51 -2.51
C SER A 91 0.54 -4.70 -1.60
N LEU A 92 0.32 -3.38 -1.44
CA LEU A 92 1.18 -2.56 -0.56
C LEU A 92 1.11 -3.00 0.90
N LYS A 93 -0.04 -3.48 1.38
CA LYS A 93 -0.21 -3.83 2.79
C LYS A 93 0.76 -4.94 3.25
N PRO A 94 0.81 -6.14 2.64
CA PRO A 94 1.79 -7.15 3.02
C PRO A 94 3.23 -6.75 2.69
N MET A 95 3.46 -5.90 1.68
CA MET A 95 4.80 -5.35 1.41
C MET A 95 5.29 -4.45 2.55
N LEU A 96 4.47 -3.50 3.00
CA LEU A 96 4.81 -2.57 4.08
C LEU A 96 5.05 -3.28 5.40
N ASN A 97 4.32 -4.36 5.66
CA ASN A 97 4.53 -5.27 6.79
C ASN A 97 5.96 -5.83 6.87
N LEU A 98 6.63 -5.96 5.72
CA LEU A 98 8.01 -6.46 5.61
C LEU A 98 9.04 -5.32 5.54
N LEU A 99 8.62 -4.10 5.17
CA LEU A 99 9.50 -2.95 4.98
C LEU A 99 9.61 -2.06 6.22
N LEU A 100 8.48 -1.80 6.89
CA LEU A 100 8.40 -0.88 8.04
C LEU A 100 9.20 -1.30 9.28
N PRO A 101 9.47 -2.60 9.54
CA PRO A 101 10.37 -2.99 10.63
C PRO A 101 11.80 -2.47 10.45
N ASN A 102 12.26 -2.28 9.21
CA ASN A 102 13.60 -1.77 8.92
C ASN A 102 13.62 -0.23 8.99
N ASP A 103 14.50 0.33 9.82
CA ASP A 103 14.56 1.77 10.08
C ASP A 103 14.88 2.61 8.84
N ASP A 104 15.95 2.24 8.10
CA ASP A 104 16.41 2.97 6.91
C ASP A 104 15.35 2.96 5.79
N LEU A 105 14.61 1.86 5.65
CA LEU A 105 13.55 1.74 4.67
C LEU A 105 12.27 2.44 5.13
N ARG A 106 11.96 2.41 6.42
CA ARG A 106 10.79 3.09 6.99
C ARG A 106 10.86 4.60 6.76
N GLU A 107 12.02 5.22 6.97
CA GLU A 107 12.22 6.63 6.65
C GLU A 107 11.94 6.93 5.17
N GLN A 108 12.46 6.09 4.27
CA GLN A 108 12.20 6.25 2.84
C GLN A 108 10.74 6.00 2.46
N VAL A 109 10.02 5.11 3.16
CA VAL A 109 8.58 4.89 2.95
C VAL A 109 7.79 6.17 3.24
N TYR A 110 8.20 6.95 4.25
CA TYR A 110 7.52 8.19 4.62
C TYR A 110 7.54 9.25 3.51
N ASP A 111 8.57 9.27 2.66
CA ASP A 111 8.64 10.18 1.51
C ASP A 111 7.55 9.94 0.47
N TYR A 112 6.99 8.73 0.43
CA TYR A 112 5.92 8.36 -0.51
C TYR A 112 4.51 8.53 0.07
N ILE A 113 4.36 8.92 1.34
CA ILE A 113 3.04 9.21 1.96
C ILE A 113 2.21 10.20 1.13
N PRO A 114 2.76 11.31 0.59
CA PRO A 114 1.97 12.25 -0.21
C PRO A 114 1.38 11.62 -1.47
N LEU A 115 2.07 10.65 -2.08
CA LEU A 115 1.57 9.93 -3.26
C LEU A 115 0.38 9.02 -2.90
N LEU A 116 0.43 8.37 -1.73
CA LEU A 116 -0.69 7.57 -1.23
C LEU A 116 -1.88 8.46 -0.90
N LEU A 117 -1.63 9.62 -0.29
CA LEU A 117 -2.66 10.58 0.06
C LEU A 117 -3.35 11.20 -1.18
N ALA A 118 -2.62 11.42 -2.27
CA ALA A 118 -3.21 11.94 -3.52
C ALA A 118 -4.33 11.03 -4.07
N GLU A 119 -4.28 9.73 -3.78
CA GLU A 119 -5.29 8.77 -4.22
C GLU A 119 -6.63 8.89 -3.48
N TYR A 120 -6.67 9.58 -2.35
CA TYR A 120 -7.93 9.90 -1.66
C TYR A 120 -8.86 10.80 -2.46
N GLN A 121 -8.31 11.55 -3.42
CA GLN A 121 -9.07 12.43 -4.30
C GLN A 121 -9.46 11.72 -5.62
N GLY A 122 -8.97 10.51 -5.83
CA GLY A 122 -9.18 9.72 -7.03
C GLY A 122 -10.43 8.83 -6.97
N SER A 123 -10.49 7.89 -7.90
CA SER A 123 -11.60 6.92 -8.06
C SER A 123 -11.54 5.74 -7.09
N LEU A 124 -10.54 5.69 -6.21
CA LEU A 124 -10.37 4.60 -5.24
C LEU A 124 -11.22 4.84 -4.00
N GLU A 125 -11.74 3.75 -3.43
CA GLU A 125 -12.38 3.83 -2.12
C GLU A 125 -11.36 4.26 -1.06
N ALA A 126 -11.71 5.31 -0.33
CA ALA A 126 -10.89 5.87 0.74
C ALA A 126 -10.49 4.84 1.80
N LEU A 127 -11.29 3.77 1.99
CA LEU A 127 -11.03 2.72 2.95
C LEU A 127 -9.67 2.04 2.71
N PHE A 128 -9.31 1.73 1.46
CA PHE A 128 -8.07 1.03 1.16
C PHE A 128 -6.83 1.90 1.45
N ILE A 129 -6.89 3.18 1.08
CA ILE A 129 -5.81 4.14 1.38
C ILE A 129 -5.67 4.34 2.90
N THR A 130 -6.80 4.44 3.61
CA THR A 130 -6.81 4.58 5.07
C THR A 130 -6.21 3.38 5.77
N GLN A 131 -6.44 2.16 5.27
CA GLN A 131 -5.84 0.95 5.82
C GLN A 131 -4.32 0.96 5.70
N VAL A 132 -3.79 1.36 4.54
CA VAL A 132 -2.35 1.49 4.31
C VAL A 132 -1.74 2.56 5.24
N LEU A 133 -2.37 3.73 5.33
CA LEU A 133 -1.88 4.81 6.21
C LEU A 133 -1.94 4.44 7.68
N ARG A 134 -3.03 3.79 8.10
CA ARG A 134 -3.14 3.26 9.47
C ARG A 134 -1.95 2.35 9.79
N GLN A 135 -1.60 1.44 8.89
CA GLN A 135 -0.48 0.52 9.10
C GLN A 135 0.86 1.26 9.26
N ILE A 136 1.11 2.29 8.43
CA ILE A 136 2.31 3.12 8.53
C ILE A 136 2.37 3.84 9.88
N LEU A 137 1.24 4.39 10.34
CA LEU A 137 1.12 5.09 11.62
C LEU A 137 1.18 4.13 12.82
N GLU A 138 0.62 2.93 12.70
CA GLU A 138 0.68 1.91 13.74
C GLU A 138 2.12 1.45 13.95
N MET A 139 2.87 1.25 12.86
CA MET A 139 4.29 0.90 12.93
C MET A 139 5.15 2.02 13.51
N SER A 140 4.85 3.30 13.25
CA SER A 140 5.60 4.42 13.84
C SER A 140 5.45 4.45 15.37
N VAL A 141 4.28 4.08 15.89
CA VAL A 141 4.02 3.95 17.33
C VAL A 141 4.74 2.74 17.91
N ILE A 142 4.64 1.57 17.26
CA ILE A 142 5.28 0.32 17.73
C ILE A 142 6.81 0.46 17.81
N THR A 143 7.41 1.10 16.81
CA THR A 143 8.86 1.28 16.71
C THR A 143 9.37 2.52 17.47
N ASN A 144 8.47 3.28 18.11
CA ASN A 144 8.77 4.57 18.74
C ASN A 144 9.56 5.54 17.82
N SER A 145 9.29 5.44 16.51
CA SER A 145 9.95 6.19 15.44
C SER A 145 8.94 7.16 14.86
N PRO A 146 8.92 8.44 15.30
CA PRO A 146 7.88 9.37 14.90
C PRO A 146 7.92 9.64 13.39
N VAL A 147 6.74 9.70 12.77
CA VAL A 147 6.60 10.16 11.38
C VAL A 147 7.03 11.63 11.29
N PRO A 148 7.81 12.04 10.26
CA PRO A 148 8.25 13.42 10.09
C PRO A 148 7.08 14.42 10.13
N GLN A 149 7.27 15.56 10.81
CA GLN A 149 6.20 16.57 11.02
C GLN A 149 5.55 17.05 9.72
N MET A 150 6.34 17.20 8.65
CA MET A 150 5.85 17.58 7.32
C MET A 150 4.82 16.58 6.78
N GLN A 151 5.06 15.28 6.99
CA GLN A 151 4.15 14.22 6.56
C GLN A 151 2.90 14.17 7.45
N LEU A 152 3.04 14.38 8.76
CA LEU A 152 1.90 14.48 9.68
C LEU A 152 0.94 15.60 9.28
N HIS A 153 1.45 16.79 8.96
CA HIS A 153 0.60 17.90 8.51
C HIS A 153 -0.19 17.54 7.24
N THR A 154 0.48 16.87 6.29
CA THR A 154 -0.15 16.43 5.03
C THR A 154 -1.25 15.39 5.31
N ILE A 155 -0.99 14.41 6.18
CA ILE A 155 -1.97 13.41 6.61
C ILE A 155 -3.20 14.07 7.25
N PHE A 156 -2.98 14.97 8.22
CA PHE A 156 -4.09 15.65 8.90
C PHE A 156 -4.95 16.48 7.94
N THR A 157 -4.31 17.16 6.99
CA THR A 157 -5.01 18.00 6.00
C THR A 157 -5.93 17.14 5.13
N GLU A 158 -5.44 16.04 4.58
CA GLU A 158 -6.22 15.18 3.70
C GLU A 158 -7.31 14.40 4.44
N LEU A 159 -7.03 13.90 5.65
CA LEU A 159 -8.05 13.28 6.51
C LEU A 159 -9.16 14.26 6.90
N HIS A 160 -8.81 15.52 7.18
CA HIS A 160 -9.81 16.55 7.46
C HIS A 160 -10.72 16.78 6.25
N VAL A 161 -10.17 16.84 5.04
CA VAL A 161 -10.95 16.99 3.80
C VAL A 161 -11.87 15.77 3.59
N GLN A 162 -11.38 14.56 3.85
CA GLN A 162 -12.17 13.32 3.77
C GLN A 162 -13.40 13.35 4.69
N VAL A 163 -13.21 13.66 5.98
CA VAL A 163 -14.30 13.71 6.96
C VAL A 163 -15.34 14.76 6.57
N ARG A 164 -14.91 15.91 6.04
CA ARG A 164 -15.84 16.93 5.51
C ARG A 164 -16.64 16.43 4.32
N ARG A 165 -16.03 15.72 3.36
CA ARG A 165 -16.72 15.15 2.19
C ARG A 165 -17.78 14.12 2.58
N VAL A 166 -17.45 13.18 3.47
CA VAL A 166 -18.42 12.17 3.96
C VAL A 166 -19.62 12.84 4.61
N ARG A 167 -19.38 13.91 5.40
CA ARG A 167 -20.45 14.65 6.09
C ARG A 167 -21.30 15.49 5.14
N GLY A 168 -20.71 16.08 4.09
CA GLY A 168 -21.44 16.81 3.05
C GLY A 168 -22.32 15.93 2.16
N GLY A 169 -21.88 14.70 1.84
CA GLY A 169 -22.67 13.74 1.07
C GLY A 169 -23.93 13.25 1.81
N ALA A 170 -23.86 13.15 3.14
CA ALA A 170 -25.03 12.78 3.97
C ALA A 170 -26.10 13.88 4.04
N LEU A 171 -25.72 15.15 3.91
CA LEU A 171 -26.65 16.29 3.89
C LEU A 171 -27.34 16.49 2.52
N GLY A 172 -26.71 16.07 1.42
CA GLY A 172 -27.28 16.17 0.06
C GLY A 172 -28.35 15.13 -0.28
N ALA A 173 -28.39 13.99 0.43
CA ALA A 173 -29.35 12.91 0.18
C ALA A 173 -30.74 13.13 0.82
N GLY A 174 -30.88 14.16 1.67
CA GLY A 174 -32.13 14.47 2.38
C GLY A 174 -33.08 15.44 1.67
N GLN A 175 -32.71 15.99 0.52
CA GLN A 175 -33.41 17.14 -0.08
C GLN A 175 -33.88 16.86 -1.53
N GLY A 176 -34.55 15.72 -1.73
CA GLY A 176 -35.03 15.27 -3.05
C GLY A 176 -36.45 14.68 -3.07
N ARG A 177 -37.29 14.91 -2.05
CA ARG A 177 -38.70 14.47 -2.05
C ARG A 177 -39.61 15.52 -1.40
N ARG A 178 -39.89 16.61 -2.10
CA ARG A 178 -41.08 17.44 -1.86
C ARG A 178 -41.32 18.37 -3.05
N ALA A 179 -41.98 17.86 -4.07
CA ALA A 179 -42.81 18.66 -4.98
C ALA A 179 -43.62 17.70 -5.86
N GLY A 180 -44.95 17.79 -5.79
CA GLY A 180 -45.85 17.12 -6.72
C GLY A 180 -47.09 16.57 -6.05
N GLY A 181 -48.14 17.39 -5.95
CA GLY A 181 -49.47 16.90 -5.58
C GLY A 181 -50.37 17.95 -4.93
N GLY A 182 -50.51 19.12 -5.55
CA GLY A 182 -51.52 20.10 -5.19
C GLY A 182 -52.14 20.68 -6.45
N SER A 183 -53.47 20.65 -6.47
CA SER A 183 -54.41 21.39 -7.34
C SER A 183 -54.88 20.71 -8.62
N GLY A 184 -56.21 20.51 -8.69
CA GLY A 184 -56.97 20.16 -9.89
C GLY A 184 -58.16 19.29 -9.58
#